data_AF-A0A3M7P3Y4-F1
#
_entry.id   AF-A0A3M7P3Y4-F1
#
_cell.length_a   1.000
_cell.length_b   1.000
_cell.length_c   1.000
_cell.angle_alpha   90.00
_cell.angle_beta   90.00
_cell.angle_gamma   90.00
#
_symmetry.space_group_name_H-M   'P 1'
#
loop_
_entity.id
_entity.type
_entity.pdbx_description
1 polymer ?
#
loop_
_entity_poly.entity_id
_entity_poly.type
_entity_poly.pdbx_seq_one_letter_code
_entity_poly.pdbx_strand_id
1 'polypeptide(L)'
;AVLILFCILVGSSQFVGSPIACWAPAHFTGAMVTYTNYICWISNTYFVASEDTLPTPNQLRQFRINYYQWVPFILALMAFLFYSPFAIWHLMAKPSGLDSKSVMKIVSSMDACSTESRDKTMRNAVKLIDRAIDYHRDYYDQSCLGQLRRRVTRCLLPRNKSGCYISALYMLVKILYLANVCGQFFLLNAFMGPRFNIYGFEVIRDLMSGKDFWESSRFPRVTLCDFSIRTLGENNQRHTI
;
A
#
# COMPACT_ATOMS: atom_id res chain seq x y z
N ALA A 1 6.07 0.16 -8.11
CA ALA A 1 5.69 0.20 -9.53
C ALA A 1 4.42 -0.62 -9.79
N VAL A 2 4.44 -1.94 -9.59
CA VAL A 2 3.30 -2.84 -9.86
C VAL A 2 1.99 -2.38 -9.19
N LEU A 3 2.01 -2.07 -7.89
CA LEU A 3 0.81 -1.60 -7.18
C LEU A 3 0.25 -0.27 -7.73
N ILE A 4 1.13 0.63 -8.17
CA ILE A 4 0.73 1.93 -8.75
C ILE A 4 0.09 1.70 -10.12
N LEU A 5 0.64 0.79 -10.93
CA LEU A 5 0.06 0.42 -12.22
C LEU A 5 -1.36 -0.13 -12.04
N PHE A 6 -1.54 -1.09 -11.13
CA PHE A 6 -2.86 -1.65 -10.85
C PHE A 6 -3.82 -0.62 -10.23
N CYS A 7 -3.33 0.27 -9.37
CA CYS A 7 -4.13 1.37 -8.85
C CYS A 7 -4.67 2.26 -9.97
N ILE A 8 -3.83 2.60 -10.96
CA ILE A 8 -4.24 3.43 -12.09
C ILE A 8 -5.21 2.67 -13.01
N LEU A 9 -4.92 1.40 -13.31
CA LEU A 9 -5.76 0.57 -14.19
C LEU A 9 -7.15 0.33 -13.57
N VAL A 10 -7.20 -0.10 -12.31
CA VAL A 10 -8.46 -0.32 -11.61
C VAL A 10 -9.19 1.02 -11.42
N GLY A 11 -8.48 2.06 -11.00
CA GLY A 11 -9.06 3.40 -10.85
C GLY A 11 -9.68 3.93 -12.14
N SER A 12 -8.99 3.82 -13.28
CA SER A 12 -9.55 4.28 -14.55
C SER A 12 -10.81 3.51 -14.93
N SER A 13 -10.82 2.19 -14.75
CA SER A 13 -12.01 1.37 -15.03
C SER A 13 -13.20 1.70 -14.12
N GLN A 14 -12.95 2.05 -12.86
CA GLN A 14 -14.00 2.29 -11.86
C GLN A 14 -14.54 3.72 -11.88
N PHE A 15 -13.69 4.73 -12.13
CA PHE A 15 -14.09 6.14 -12.09
C PHE A 15 -14.48 6.71 -13.46
N VAL A 16 -13.89 6.20 -14.55
CA VAL A 16 -14.16 6.68 -15.92
C VAL A 16 -15.06 5.71 -16.68
N GLY A 17 -14.96 4.41 -16.39
CA GLY A 17 -15.80 3.38 -16.98
C GLY A 17 -17.14 3.19 -16.27
N SER A 18 -17.87 2.16 -16.69
CA SER A 18 -19.06 1.64 -16.03
C SER A 18 -18.66 0.52 -15.05
N PRO A 19 -18.57 0.78 -13.73
CA PRO A 19 -18.08 -0.20 -12.77
C PRO A 19 -19.05 -1.38 -12.54
N ILE A 20 -20.34 -1.16 -12.79
CA ILE A 20 -21.40 -2.17 -12.68
C ILE A 20 -22.43 -1.93 -13.78
N ALA A 21 -23.03 -3.01 -14.27
CA ALA A 21 -24.17 -2.99 -15.18
C ALA A 21 -25.30 -3.80 -14.56
N CYS A 22 -26.44 -3.15 -14.30
CA CYS A 22 -27.60 -3.76 -13.67
C CYS A 22 -28.61 -4.22 -14.74
N TRP A 23 -29.30 -5.33 -14.45
CA TRP A 23 -30.38 -5.83 -15.29
C TRP A 23 -31.68 -5.09 -14.99
N ALA A 24 -31.80 -3.88 -15.53
CA ALA A 24 -32.97 -3.03 -15.29
C ALA A 24 -34.22 -3.53 -16.06
N PRO A 25 -35.43 -3.42 -15.46
CA PRO A 25 -36.69 -3.75 -16.14
C PRO A 25 -36.92 -2.94 -17.42
N ALA A 26 -37.63 -3.53 -18.39
CA ALA A 26 -37.85 -2.92 -19.71
C ALA A 26 -38.62 -1.58 -19.70
N HIS A 27 -39.33 -1.26 -18.61
CA HIS A 27 -40.05 0.02 -18.47
C HIS A 27 -39.16 1.17 -18.00
N PHE A 28 -37.91 0.91 -17.61
CA PHE A 28 -36.99 1.96 -17.19
C PHE A 28 -36.44 2.71 -18.42
N THR A 29 -36.50 4.04 -18.36
CA THR A 29 -35.85 4.89 -19.35
C THR A 29 -34.32 4.79 -19.24
N GLY A 30 -33.57 5.16 -20.29
CA GLY A 30 -32.10 5.11 -20.26
C GLY A 30 -31.46 5.91 -19.12
N ALA A 31 -32.09 7.02 -18.70
CA ALA A 31 -31.67 7.78 -17.53
C ALA A 31 -31.89 7.02 -16.22
N MET A 32 -33.01 6.30 -16.09
CA MET A 32 -33.29 5.46 -14.93
C MET A 32 -32.31 4.28 -14.84
N VAL A 33 -31.94 3.66 -15.96
CA VAL A 33 -30.92 2.59 -15.99
C VAL A 33 -29.57 3.13 -15.51
N THR A 34 -29.16 4.31 -15.99
CA THR A 34 -27.92 4.97 -15.55
C THR A 34 -27.95 5.29 -14.05
N TYR A 35 -29.09 5.77 -13.55
CA TYR A 35 -29.30 6.03 -12.13
C TYR A 35 -29.20 4.74 -11.30
N THR A 36 -29.85 3.66 -11.73
CA THR A 36 -29.78 2.35 -11.08
C THR A 36 -28.36 1.83 -11.02
N ASN A 37 -27.59 1.90 -12.11
CA ASN A 37 -26.17 1.50 -12.13
C ASN A 37 -25.36 2.28 -11.09
N TYR A 38 -25.55 3.60 -11.00
CA TYR A 38 -24.81 4.44 -10.05
C TYR A 38 -25.22 4.19 -8.59
N ILE A 39 -26.51 4.10 -8.33
CA ILE A 39 -27.04 3.79 -6.99
C ILE A 39 -26.59 2.42 -6.53
N CYS A 40 -26.61 1.40 -7.40
CA CYS A 40 -26.16 0.06 -7.08
C CYS A 40 -24.65 -0.06 -6.97
N TRP A 41 -23.89 0.81 -7.64
CA TRP A 41 -22.45 0.90 -7.41
C TRP A 41 -22.14 1.47 -6.03
N ILE A 42 -22.81 2.56 -5.62
CA ILE A 42 -22.55 3.24 -4.34
C ILE A 42 -23.16 2.49 -3.17
N SER A 43 -24.36 1.96 -3.35
CA SER A 43 -25.03 1.11 -2.39
C SER A 43 -24.36 -0.24 -2.38
N ASN A 44 -24.03 -0.75 -1.20
CA ASN A 44 -23.38 -2.06 -1.09
C ASN A 44 -24.26 -3.15 -1.73
N THR A 45 -23.63 -4.01 -2.55
CA THR A 45 -24.29 -5.20 -3.12
C THR A 45 -24.09 -6.41 -2.21
N TYR A 46 -24.82 -7.48 -2.44
CA TYR A 46 -24.67 -8.73 -1.71
C TYR A 46 -24.80 -9.93 -2.65
N PHE A 47 -24.24 -11.07 -2.24
CA PHE A 47 -24.30 -12.31 -3.01
C PHE A 47 -25.23 -13.31 -2.34
N VAL A 48 -26.07 -13.94 -3.17
CA VAL A 48 -26.95 -15.05 -2.83
C VAL A 48 -26.83 -16.06 -3.96
N ALA A 49 -26.66 -17.34 -3.64
CA ALA A 49 -26.64 -18.39 -4.66
C ALA A 49 -28.01 -18.47 -5.33
N SER A 50 -28.06 -18.79 -6.63
CA SER A 50 -29.30 -18.74 -7.41
C SER A 50 -30.39 -19.71 -6.92
N GLU A 51 -30.02 -20.75 -6.17
CA GLU A 51 -30.93 -21.75 -5.62
C GLU A 51 -31.51 -21.36 -4.24
N ASP A 52 -30.93 -20.35 -3.58
CA ASP A 52 -31.32 -19.95 -2.23
C ASP A 52 -32.44 -18.89 -2.25
N THR A 53 -33.39 -19.01 -1.31
CA THR A 53 -34.39 -17.96 -1.09
C THR A 53 -33.76 -16.68 -0.54
N LEU A 54 -34.28 -15.51 -0.94
CA LEU A 54 -33.77 -14.21 -0.47
C LEU A 54 -33.72 -14.15 1.07
N PRO A 55 -32.53 -13.92 1.66
CA PRO A 55 -32.35 -13.96 3.11
C PRO A 55 -33.04 -12.79 3.83
N THR A 56 -33.35 -13.00 5.10
CA THR A 56 -33.93 -11.95 5.96
C THR A 56 -32.99 -10.73 6.09
N PRO A 57 -33.51 -9.51 6.32
CA PRO A 57 -32.70 -8.26 6.38
C PRO A 57 -31.53 -8.29 7.35
N ASN A 58 -31.60 -9.13 8.39
CA ASN A 58 -30.53 -9.30 9.38
C ASN A 58 -29.36 -10.15 8.84
N GLN A 59 -29.63 -11.15 7.99
CA GLN A 59 -28.64 -12.01 7.36
C GLN A 59 -27.95 -11.33 6.17
N LEU A 60 -28.66 -10.43 5.47
CA LEU A 60 -28.14 -9.65 4.35
C LEU A 60 -26.90 -8.79 4.69
N ARG A 61 -26.70 -8.42 5.96
CA ARG A 61 -25.51 -7.66 6.38
C ARG A 61 -24.21 -8.45 6.26
N GLN A 62 -24.26 -9.77 6.41
CA GLN A 62 -23.06 -10.61 6.44
C GLN A 62 -22.50 -10.89 5.04
N PHE A 63 -23.33 -10.75 4.00
CA PHE A 63 -22.97 -11.00 2.60
C PHE A 63 -22.68 -9.73 1.81
N ARG A 64 -22.60 -8.56 2.47
CA ARG A 64 -22.34 -7.30 1.75
C ARG A 64 -20.92 -7.23 1.24
N ILE A 65 -20.81 -6.73 0.01
CA ILE A 65 -19.59 -6.58 -0.74
C ILE A 65 -19.37 -5.09 -0.93
N ASN A 66 -18.42 -4.54 -0.18
CA ASN A 66 -18.06 -3.12 -0.22
C ASN A 66 -16.61 -2.88 -0.66
N TYR A 67 -15.78 -3.93 -0.72
CA TYR A 67 -14.35 -3.77 -0.96
C TYR A 67 -14.04 -3.25 -2.37
N TYR A 68 -14.83 -3.55 -3.41
CA TYR A 68 -14.55 -3.13 -4.79
C TYR A 68 -14.35 -1.61 -4.94
N GLN A 69 -15.15 -0.82 -4.23
CA GLN A 69 -15.08 0.65 -4.24
C GLN A 69 -13.75 1.17 -3.65
N TRP A 70 -13.18 0.43 -2.70
CA TRP A 70 -12.02 0.87 -1.92
C TRP A 70 -10.68 0.34 -2.44
N VAL A 71 -10.71 -0.64 -3.37
CA VAL A 71 -9.51 -1.26 -3.97
C VAL A 71 -8.46 -0.23 -4.41
N PRO A 72 -8.77 0.79 -5.25
CA PRO A 72 -7.73 1.72 -5.73
C PRO A 72 -7.09 2.52 -4.58
N PHE A 73 -7.87 2.94 -3.59
CA PHE A 73 -7.34 3.67 -2.44
C PHE A 73 -6.43 2.80 -1.56
N ILE A 74 -6.82 1.54 -1.34
CA ILE A 74 -5.98 0.59 -0.62
C ILE A 74 -4.70 0.32 -1.39
N LEU A 75 -4.76 0.09 -2.71
CA LEU A 75 -3.56 -0.13 -3.52
C LEU A 75 -2.59 1.07 -3.48
N ALA A 76 -3.11 2.30 -3.49
CA ALA A 76 -2.31 3.50 -3.32
C ALA A 76 -1.65 3.56 -1.93
N LEU A 77 -2.41 3.26 -0.87
CA LEU A 77 -1.89 3.19 0.49
C LEU A 77 -0.81 2.11 0.64
N MET A 78 -1.03 0.93 0.07
CA MET A 78 -0.06 -0.16 0.05
C MET A 78 1.23 0.27 -0.65
N ALA A 79 1.13 0.94 -1.81
CA ALA A 79 2.29 1.46 -2.53
C ALA A 79 3.07 2.50 -1.72
N PHE A 80 2.37 3.41 -1.04
CA PHE A 80 2.97 4.39 -0.15
C PHE A 80 3.70 3.73 1.03
N LEU A 81 3.05 2.77 1.69
CA LEU A 81 3.64 2.02 2.79
C LEU A 81 4.90 1.27 2.35
N PHE A 82 4.93 0.67 1.16
CA PHE A 82 6.15 0.05 0.59
C PHE A 82 7.28 1.04 0.29
N TYR A 83 6.96 2.29 -0.02
CA TYR A 83 7.95 3.35 -0.21
C TYR A 83 8.49 3.92 1.11
N SER A 84 7.73 3.81 2.20
CA SER A 84 8.08 4.42 3.50
C SER A 84 9.46 4.03 4.05
N PRO A 85 9.94 2.77 4.01
CA PRO A 85 11.24 2.42 4.60
C PRO A 85 12.40 3.00 3.79
N PHE A 86 12.24 3.11 2.47
CA PHE A 86 13.19 3.78 1.58
C PHE A 86 13.26 5.29 1.86
N ALA A 87 12.11 5.94 2.02
CA ALA A 87 12.03 7.35 2.39
C ALA A 87 12.71 7.60 3.75
N ILE A 88 12.44 6.75 4.74
CA ILE A 88 13.06 6.82 6.07
C ILE A 88 14.58 6.65 5.98
N TRP A 89 15.08 5.68 5.22
CA TRP A 89 16.53 5.53 4.98
C TRP A 89 17.12 6.82 4.39
N HIS A 90 16.55 7.36 3.32
CA HIS A 90 17.11 8.57 2.70
C HIS A 90 17.03 9.80 3.59
N LEU A 91 15.95 9.97 4.35
CA LEU A 91 15.78 11.10 5.27
C LEU A 91 16.74 11.01 6.46
N MET A 92 17.01 9.81 6.98
CA MET A 92 17.85 9.59 8.16
C MET A 92 19.33 9.34 7.84
N ALA A 93 19.64 8.86 6.63
CA ALA A 93 21.01 8.66 6.15
C ALA A 93 21.63 9.97 5.62
N LYS A 94 20.86 10.87 4.99
CA LYS A 94 21.36 12.19 4.53
C LYS A 94 22.08 13.00 5.64
N PRO A 95 21.54 13.11 6.86
CA PRO A 95 22.23 13.75 7.99
C PRO A 95 23.51 13.05 8.49
N SER A 96 23.84 11.87 7.95
CA SER A 96 25.01 11.10 8.38
C SER A 96 26.32 11.59 7.75
N GLY A 97 26.27 12.54 6.80
CA GLY A 97 27.45 13.18 6.21
C GLY A 97 28.31 12.30 5.29
N LEU A 98 28.04 10.99 5.23
CA LEU A 98 28.73 10.02 4.39
C LEU A 98 28.00 9.82 3.05
N ASP A 99 28.28 10.68 2.08
CA ASP A 99 27.93 10.38 0.70
C ASP A 99 28.90 9.35 0.12
N SER A 100 28.43 8.10 0.06
CA SER A 100 29.18 6.99 -0.54
C SER A 100 29.73 7.31 -1.95
N LYS A 101 29.04 8.15 -2.74
CA LYS A 101 29.50 8.53 -4.08
C LYS A 101 30.71 9.45 -4.03
N SER A 102 30.69 10.44 -3.14
CA SER A 102 31.82 11.36 -2.92
C SER A 102 33.05 10.63 -2.39
N VAL A 103 32.87 9.70 -1.44
CA VAL A 103 33.97 8.85 -0.95
C VAL A 103 34.56 7.99 -2.07
N MET A 104 33.71 7.35 -2.87
CA MET A 104 34.16 6.51 -3.98
C MET A 104 34.90 7.30 -5.06
N LYS A 105 34.49 8.54 -5.34
CA LYS A 105 35.20 9.44 -6.27
C LYS A 105 36.59 9.81 -5.75
N ILE A 106 36.72 10.08 -4.46
CA ILE A 106 38.02 10.36 -3.82
C ILE A 106 38.91 9.11 -3.90
N VAL A 107 38.38 7.94 -3.56
CA VAL A 107 39.12 6.67 -3.63
C VAL A 107 39.58 6.37 -5.07
N SER A 108 38.71 6.53 -6.07
CA SER A 108 39.09 6.32 -7.47
C SER A 108 40.16 7.30 -7.96
N SER A 109 40.18 8.53 -7.44
CA SER A 109 41.22 9.50 -7.78
C SER A 109 42.57 9.18 -7.13
N MET A 110 42.58 8.46 -6.01
CA MET A 110 43.81 8.01 -5.34
C MET A 110 44.46 6.82 -6.04
N ASP A 111 43.67 5.97 -6.70
CA ASP A 111 44.21 4.86 -7.51
C ASP A 111 44.99 5.34 -8.74
N ALA A 112 44.71 6.54 -9.23
CA ALA A 112 45.43 7.14 -10.36
C ALA A 112 46.76 7.83 -9.99
N CYS A 113 47.13 7.91 -8.71
CA CYS A 113 48.33 8.62 -8.24
C CYS A 113 49.52 7.71 -7.88
N SER A 114 50.74 8.24 -7.99
CA SER A 114 51.99 7.58 -7.57
C SER A 114 52.11 7.37 -6.06
N THR A 115 52.87 6.35 -5.64
CA THR A 115 52.92 5.82 -4.26
C THR A 115 53.29 6.85 -3.18
N GLU A 116 54.20 7.79 -3.48
CA GLU A 116 54.65 8.81 -2.53
C GLU A 116 53.66 9.97 -2.36
N SER A 117 52.95 10.33 -3.43
CA SER A 117 51.91 11.38 -3.40
C SER A 117 50.59 10.85 -2.84
N ARG A 118 50.32 9.55 -2.98
CA ARG A 118 49.15 8.86 -2.41
C ARG A 118 49.02 9.08 -0.91
N ASP A 119 50.12 9.02 -0.18
CA ASP A 119 50.13 9.09 1.29
C ASP A 119 49.75 10.49 1.83
N LYS A 120 50.22 11.54 1.15
CA LYS A 120 49.86 12.94 1.46
C LYS A 120 48.42 13.23 1.08
N THR A 121 47.99 12.77 -0.11
CA THR A 121 46.61 12.91 -0.59
C THR A 121 45.63 12.16 0.29
N MET A 122 45.97 10.96 0.76
CA MET A 122 45.19 10.15 1.71
C MET A 122 44.98 10.91 3.03
N ARG A 123 46.06 11.44 3.62
CA ARG A 123 45.96 12.22 4.88
C ARG A 123 45.09 13.47 4.72
N ASN A 124 45.20 14.16 3.59
CA ASN A 124 44.38 15.34 3.30
C ASN A 124 42.91 14.97 3.03
N ALA A 125 42.66 13.87 2.31
CA ALA A 125 41.33 13.35 2.04
C ALA A 125 40.61 12.93 3.32
N VAL A 126 41.29 12.20 4.21
CA VAL A 126 40.73 11.80 5.51
C VAL A 126 40.36 13.03 6.34
N LYS A 127 41.24 14.04 6.43
CA LYS A 127 40.95 15.29 7.15
C LYS A 127 39.77 16.06 6.55
N LEU A 128 39.64 16.07 5.23
CA LEU A 128 38.51 16.72 4.55
C LEU A 128 37.20 16.00 4.86
N ILE A 129 37.20 14.67 4.82
CA ILE A 129 36.04 13.84 5.14
C ILE A 129 35.62 14.03 6.60
N ASP A 130 36.56 14.03 7.54
CA ASP A 130 36.29 14.20 8.97
C ASP A 130 35.61 15.56 9.24
N ARG A 131 36.18 16.65 8.70
CA ARG A 131 35.58 18.00 8.79
C ARG A 131 34.22 18.10 8.10
N ALA A 132 34.05 17.45 6.94
CA ALA A 132 32.79 17.48 6.21
C ALA A 132 31.68 16.73 6.97
N ILE A 133 32.02 15.61 7.61
CA ILE A 133 31.10 14.83 8.45
C ILE A 133 30.69 15.65 9.69
N ASP A 134 31.64 16.30 10.37
CA ASP A 134 31.36 17.13 11.54
C ASP A 134 30.47 18.33 11.18
N TYR A 135 30.80 19.04 10.09
CA TYR A 135 29.97 20.15 9.61
C TYR A 135 28.54 19.71 9.29
N HIS A 136 28.37 18.58 8.60
CA HIS A 136 27.04 18.03 8.29
C HIS A 136 26.28 17.57 9.54
N ARG A 137 26.98 17.02 10.53
CA ARG A 137 26.38 16.57 11.79
C ARG A 137 25.77 17.75 12.54
N ASP A 138 26.51 18.85 12.67
CA ASP A 138 26.08 20.02 13.43
C ASP A 138 24.92 20.76 12.74
N TYR A 139 25.00 20.92 11.41
CA TYR A 139 23.94 21.57 10.63
C TYR A 139 22.58 20.87 10.75
N TYR A 140 22.55 19.53 10.67
CA TYR A 140 21.30 18.77 10.78
C TYR A 140 20.83 18.56 12.23
N ASP A 141 21.71 18.67 13.23
CA ASP A 141 21.32 18.49 14.64
C ASP A 141 20.41 19.63 15.16
N GLN A 142 20.46 20.80 14.51
CA GLN A 142 19.59 21.95 14.78
C GLN A 142 18.18 21.82 14.21
N SER A 143 17.95 20.88 13.28
CA SER A 143 16.65 20.67 12.64
C SER A 143 15.72 19.78 13.48
N CYS A 144 14.41 19.78 13.19
CA CYS A 144 13.44 18.84 13.76
C CYS A 144 13.86 17.36 13.55
N LEU A 145 14.42 17.05 12.38
CA LEU A 145 15.03 15.73 12.10
C LEU A 145 16.20 15.39 13.03
N GLY A 146 16.94 16.38 13.51
CA GLY A 146 18.01 16.21 14.51
C GLY A 146 17.46 15.74 15.86
N GLN A 147 16.32 16.29 16.31
CA GLN A 147 15.66 15.84 17.54
C GLN A 147 15.14 14.40 17.42
N LEU A 148 14.51 14.05 16.28
CA LEU A 148 14.06 12.69 16.00
C LEU A 148 15.26 11.72 15.95
N ARG A 149 16.34 12.11 15.29
CA ARG A 149 17.60 11.36 15.28
C ARG A 149 18.12 11.11 16.68
N ARG A 150 18.18 12.12 17.55
CA ARG A 150 18.63 11.99 18.96
C ARG A 150 17.78 11.02 19.76
N ARG A 151 16.46 11.00 19.54
CA ARG A 151 15.55 10.01 20.16
C ARG A 151 15.82 8.61 19.65
N VAL A 152 15.91 8.43 18.33
CA VAL A 152 16.15 7.12 17.70
C VAL A 152 17.53 6.56 18.07
N THR A 153 18.59 7.38 18.05
CA THR A 153 19.93 6.97 18.49
C THR A 153 19.98 6.59 19.96
N ARG A 154 19.29 7.34 20.83
CA ARG A 154 19.20 7.02 22.26
C ARG A 154 18.44 5.71 22.52
N CYS A 155 17.49 5.37 21.66
CA CYS A 155 16.69 4.16 21.78
C CYS A 155 17.39 2.91 21.22
N LEU A 156 18.13 3.06 20.09
CA LEU A 156 18.78 1.94 19.40
C LEU A 156 20.21 1.65 19.84
N LEU A 157 20.93 2.63 20.41
CA LEU A 157 22.34 2.47 20.75
C LEU A 157 22.63 2.97 22.17
N PRO A 158 23.36 2.20 22.99
CA PRO A 158 23.97 2.70 24.22
C PRO A 158 24.93 3.85 23.90
N ARG A 159 24.93 4.85 24.78
CA ARG A 159 25.39 6.24 24.64
C ARG A 159 26.80 6.54 24.09
N ASN A 160 27.60 5.60 23.59
CA ASN A 160 29.05 5.84 23.37
C ASN A 160 29.73 5.39 22.06
N LYS A 161 29.02 5.05 20.97
CA LYS A 161 29.67 4.75 19.67
C LYS A 161 28.98 5.42 18.47
N SER A 162 29.38 6.64 18.14
CA SER A 162 28.87 7.40 16.96
C SER A 162 29.09 6.67 15.62
N GLY A 163 30.10 5.78 15.54
CA GLY A 163 30.40 5.01 14.32
C GLY A 163 29.40 3.88 14.00
N CYS A 164 28.59 3.42 14.97
CA CYS A 164 27.63 2.34 14.75
C CYS A 164 26.25 2.83 14.25
N TYR A 165 26.02 4.14 14.17
CA TYR A 165 24.71 4.70 13.82
C TYR A 165 24.21 4.26 12.44
N ILE A 166 25.05 4.35 11.41
CA ILE A 166 24.66 3.98 10.04
C ILE A 166 24.32 2.49 9.96
N SER A 167 25.12 1.64 10.62
CA SER A 167 24.87 0.18 10.67
C SER A 167 23.57 -0.14 11.41
N ALA A 168 23.33 0.48 12.57
CA ALA A 168 22.09 0.31 13.33
C ALA A 168 20.86 0.82 12.56
N LEU A 169 20.98 1.97 11.88
CA LEU A 169 19.94 2.52 11.01
C LEU A 169 19.62 1.58 9.85
N TYR A 170 20.65 1.02 9.21
CA TYR A 170 20.49 0.04 8.13
C TYR A 170 19.72 -1.19 8.63
N MET A 171 20.12 -1.76 9.78
CA MET A 171 19.42 -2.89 10.38
C MET A 171 17.97 -2.55 10.75
N LEU A 172 17.70 -1.37 11.31
CA LEU A 172 16.34 -0.91 11.58
C LEU A 172 15.51 -0.83 10.32
N VAL A 173 16.04 -0.24 9.24
CA VAL A 173 15.30 -0.13 7.97
C VAL A 173 14.99 -1.52 7.41
N LYS A 174 15.90 -2.50 7.55
CA LYS A 174 15.64 -3.89 7.16
C LYS A 174 14.52 -4.53 7.98
N ILE A 175 14.51 -4.31 9.30
CA ILE A 175 13.40 -4.75 10.17
C ILE A 175 12.09 -4.08 9.74
N LEU A 176 12.12 -2.79 9.39
CA LEU A 176 10.96 -2.05 8.94
C LEU A 176 10.43 -2.59 7.60
N TYR A 177 11.31 -3.00 6.67
CA TYR A 177 10.90 -3.69 5.45
C TYR A 177 10.18 -5.01 5.76
N LEU A 178 10.71 -5.81 6.69
CA LEU A 178 10.08 -7.08 7.08
C LEU A 178 8.73 -6.84 7.76
N ALA A 179 8.66 -5.90 8.70
CA ALA A 179 7.43 -5.52 9.38
C ALA A 179 6.38 -4.98 8.40
N ASN A 180 6.81 -4.22 7.39
CA ASN A 180 5.93 -3.72 6.34
C ASN A 180 5.35 -4.86 5.51
N VAL A 181 6.15 -5.84 5.08
CA VAL A 181 5.63 -7.02 4.37
C VAL A 181 4.57 -7.75 5.20
N CYS A 182 4.83 -7.99 6.48
CA CYS A 182 3.84 -8.59 7.38
C CYS A 182 2.59 -7.72 7.51
N GLY A 183 2.75 -6.42 7.73
CA GLY A 183 1.64 -5.47 7.86
C GLY A 183 0.76 -5.41 6.61
N GLN A 184 1.36 -5.46 5.43
CA GLN A 184 0.66 -5.46 4.14
C GLN A 184 -0.17 -6.73 3.97
N PHE A 185 0.36 -7.88 4.39
CA PHE A 185 -0.38 -9.15 4.39
C PHE A 185 -1.60 -9.08 5.31
N PHE A 186 -1.43 -8.56 6.53
CA PHE A 186 -2.56 -8.38 7.46
C PHE A 186 -3.58 -7.35 6.97
N LEU A 187 -3.12 -6.24 6.37
CA LEU A 187 -3.99 -5.21 5.81
C LEU A 187 -4.87 -5.78 4.70
N LEU A 188 -4.29 -6.60 3.82
CA LEU A 188 -5.03 -7.25 2.74
C LEU A 188 -6.08 -8.24 3.29
N ASN A 189 -5.71 -9.03 4.30
CA ASN A 189 -6.62 -9.97 4.95
C ASN A 189 -7.76 -9.26 5.71
N ALA A 190 -7.47 -8.15 6.39
CA ALA A 190 -8.48 -7.33 7.04
C ALA A 190 -9.45 -6.71 6.02
N PHE A 191 -8.95 -6.31 4.85
CA PHE A 191 -9.73 -5.67 3.81
C PHE A 191 -10.68 -6.63 3.07
N MET A 192 -10.23 -7.84 2.71
CA MET A 192 -11.06 -8.82 1.99
C MET A 192 -11.99 -9.63 2.90
N GLY A 193 -11.83 -9.51 4.21
CA GLY A 193 -12.67 -10.16 5.22
C GLY A 193 -12.05 -11.43 5.83
N PRO A 194 -12.74 -12.05 6.80
CA PRO A 194 -12.17 -13.12 7.61
C PRO A 194 -11.74 -14.33 6.78
N ARG A 195 -10.53 -14.85 7.06
CA ARG A 195 -9.88 -16.07 6.49
C ARG A 195 -9.29 -15.95 5.08
N PHE A 196 -8.97 -14.76 4.58
CA PHE A 196 -8.29 -14.61 3.27
C PHE A 196 -6.87 -15.22 3.22
N ASN A 197 -6.22 -15.45 4.36
CA ASN A 197 -4.84 -15.98 4.43
C ASN A 197 -4.62 -17.31 3.68
N ILE A 198 -5.65 -18.15 3.55
CA ILE A 198 -5.56 -19.47 2.91
C ILE A 198 -6.14 -19.46 1.48
N TYR A 199 -6.81 -18.37 1.10
CA TYR A 199 -7.56 -18.27 -0.16
C TYR A 199 -6.70 -18.56 -1.39
N GLY A 200 -5.46 -18.08 -1.43
CA GLY A 200 -4.55 -18.34 -2.55
C GLY A 200 -4.29 -19.84 -2.79
N PHE A 201 -4.08 -20.61 -1.72
CA PHE A 201 -3.90 -22.05 -1.81
C PHE A 201 -5.21 -22.77 -2.14
N GLU A 202 -6.33 -22.29 -1.60
CA GLU A 202 -7.66 -22.83 -1.87
C GLU A 202 -8.01 -22.72 -3.37
N VAL A 203 -7.79 -21.56 -3.98
CA VAL A 203 -8.02 -21.33 -5.42
C VAL A 203 -7.16 -22.24 -6.28
N ILE A 204 -5.86 -22.37 -5.97
CA ILE A 204 -4.96 -23.22 -6.75
C ILE A 204 -5.40 -24.69 -6.65
N ARG A 205 -5.78 -25.15 -5.45
CA ARG A 205 -6.30 -26.50 -5.23
C ARG A 205 -7.62 -26.72 -5.98
N ASP A 206 -8.54 -25.77 -5.92
CA ASP A 206 -9.84 -25.89 -6.59
C ASP A 206 -9.69 -25.90 -8.11
N LEU A 207 -8.77 -25.09 -8.66
CA LEU A 207 -8.41 -25.09 -10.07
C LEU A 207 -7.77 -26.41 -10.51
N MET A 208 -6.86 -26.98 -9.70
CA MET A 208 -6.29 -28.31 -9.97
C MET A 208 -7.34 -29.42 -9.89
N SER A 209 -8.36 -29.27 -9.05
CA SER A 209 -9.46 -30.24 -8.93
C SER A 209 -10.55 -30.10 -10.00
N GLY A 210 -10.42 -29.13 -10.92
CA GLY A 210 -11.39 -28.91 -11.98
C GLY A 210 -12.74 -28.37 -11.50
N LYS A 211 -12.79 -27.76 -10.31
CA LYS A 211 -14.01 -27.12 -9.81
C LYS A 211 -14.26 -25.79 -10.53
N ASP A 212 -15.54 -25.54 -10.79
CA ASP A 212 -16.01 -24.30 -11.38
C ASP A 212 -15.79 -23.11 -10.42
N PHE A 213 -15.05 -22.10 -10.88
CA PHE A 213 -14.73 -20.89 -10.11
C PHE A 213 -15.86 -19.84 -10.13
N TRP A 214 -16.96 -20.12 -10.82
CA TRP A 214 -18.02 -19.15 -11.14
C TRP A 214 -18.85 -18.74 -9.91
N GLU A 215 -18.97 -19.61 -8.91
CA GLU A 215 -19.78 -19.40 -7.70
C GLU A 215 -18.92 -19.20 -6.43
N SER A 216 -17.82 -18.45 -6.55
CA SER A 216 -17.09 -18.07 -5.34
C SER A 216 -17.92 -17.10 -4.52
N SER A 217 -18.34 -17.53 -3.32
CA SER A 217 -18.96 -16.66 -2.32
C SER A 217 -18.07 -15.44 -1.97
N ARG A 218 -16.75 -15.55 -2.21
CA ARG A 218 -15.84 -14.46 -1.91
C ARG A 218 -15.72 -13.42 -3.01
N PHE A 219 -15.64 -13.83 -4.27
CA PHE A 219 -15.54 -12.94 -5.43
C PHE A 219 -16.63 -13.26 -6.46
N PRO A 220 -17.89 -12.99 -6.12
CA PRO A 220 -19.00 -13.27 -7.02
C PRO A 220 -19.00 -12.27 -8.17
N ARG A 221 -19.24 -12.78 -9.38
CA ARG A 221 -19.34 -11.95 -10.60
C ARG A 221 -20.73 -11.33 -10.76
N VAL A 222 -21.74 -11.94 -10.17
CA VAL A 222 -23.13 -11.50 -10.18
C VAL A 222 -23.53 -11.25 -8.73
N THR A 223 -24.07 -10.07 -8.45
CA THR A 223 -24.52 -9.67 -7.12
C THR A 223 -25.88 -9.02 -7.23
N LEU A 224 -26.62 -9.05 -6.12
CA LEU A 224 -27.92 -8.42 -6.00
C LEU A 224 -27.76 -7.05 -5.35
N CYS A 225 -28.56 -6.10 -5.83
CA CYS A 225 -28.64 -4.75 -5.33
C CYS A 225 -30.08 -4.46 -4.91
N ASP A 226 -30.23 -3.97 -3.68
CA ASP A 226 -31.51 -3.42 -3.24
C ASP A 226 -31.42 -1.90 -3.22
N PHE A 227 -32.37 -1.26 -3.90
CA PHE A 227 -32.54 0.18 -3.84
C PHE A 227 -34.01 0.53 -3.70
N SER A 228 -34.29 1.75 -3.28
CA SER A 228 -35.66 2.20 -3.04
C SER A 228 -35.95 3.50 -3.75
N ILE A 229 -37.07 3.55 -4.45
CA ILE A 229 -37.55 4.74 -5.14
C ILE A 229 -38.64 5.39 -4.28
N ARG A 230 -38.55 6.71 -4.10
CA ARG A 230 -39.54 7.49 -3.36
C ARG A 230 -40.48 8.16 -4.33
N THR A 231 -41.73 7.74 -4.32
CA THR A 231 -42.84 8.36 -5.08
C THR A 231 -43.73 9.17 -4.12
N LEU A 232 -44.37 10.22 -4.62
CA LEU A 232 -45.31 11.02 -3.83
C LEU A 232 -46.57 10.20 -3.56
N GLY A 233 -46.93 10.03 -2.29
CA GLY A 233 -48.18 9.38 -1.86
C GLY A 233 -48.07 7.90 -1.46
N GLU A 234 -46.90 7.26 -1.60
CA GLU A 234 -46.70 5.87 -1.19
C GLU A 234 -45.40 5.66 -0.38
N ASN A 235 -45.40 4.65 0.48
CA ASN A 235 -44.22 4.27 1.26
C ASN A 235 -43.13 3.70 0.34
N ASN A 236 -41.87 3.91 0.74
CA ASN A 236 -40.65 3.55 0.03
C ASN A 236 -40.71 2.19 -0.70
N GLN A 237 -40.85 2.19 -2.04
CA GLN A 237 -40.91 0.95 -2.82
C GLN A 237 -39.50 0.39 -3.01
N ARG A 238 -39.26 -0.84 -2.52
CA ARG A 238 -37.96 -1.52 -2.61
C ARG A 238 -37.93 -2.40 -3.84
N HIS A 239 -36.89 -2.22 -4.65
CA HIS A 239 -36.59 -3.05 -5.81
C HIS A 239 -35.29 -3.81 -5.56
N THR A 240 -35.27 -5.08 -5.94
CA THR A 240 -34.07 -5.92 -6.00
C THR A 240 -33.77 -6.19 -7.46
N ILE A 241 -32.55 -5.86 -7.88
CA ILE A 241 -32.03 -6.03 -9.25
C ILE A 241 -30.70 -6.77 -9.18
#